data_AF-R6IC00-F1
#
_entry.id   AF-R6IC00-F1
#
_cell.length_a   1.000
_cell.length_b   1.000
_cell.length_c   1.000
_cell.angle_alpha   90.00
_cell.angle_beta   90.00
_cell.angle_gamma   90.00
#
_symmetry.space_group_name_H-M   'P 1'
#
loop_
_entity.id
_entity.type
_entity.pdbx_description
1 polymer ?
#
loop_
_entity_poly.entity_id
_entity_poly.type
_entity_poly.pdbx_seq_one_letter_code
_entity_poly.pdbx_strand_id
1 'polypeptide(L)'
;MISDQTHDGIRELEFDAVCYVPKDSVGSFSGDYITNTDSELYDEYTGMWLTAASSYGDSERGDNYYLHTVSANGKTYDIEFAYSTDWQNNVDNWASVLTKSYVVYLPEDYDGLIFAAETQPDNYKDSAKRMQLDSISPEASLLDIVTLDAHSSLYFDIC
;
A
#
# COMPACT_ATOMS: atom_id res chain seq x y z
N MET A 1 -6.30 6.04 11.57
CA MET A 1 -5.29 7.00 12.05
C MET A 1 -5.00 6.73 13.51
N ILE A 2 -3.73 6.54 13.85
CA ILE A 2 -3.23 6.34 15.22
C ILE A 2 -2.68 7.67 15.75
N SER A 3 -1.88 8.36 14.93
CA SER A 3 -1.25 9.63 15.27
C SER A 3 -1.16 10.53 14.04
N ASP A 4 -1.25 11.83 14.27
CA ASP A 4 -1.04 12.89 13.28
C ASP A 4 -0.52 14.12 14.02
N GLN A 5 0.78 14.37 13.90
CA GLN A 5 1.49 15.41 14.66
C GLN A 5 2.35 16.25 13.72
N THR A 6 2.52 17.53 14.05
CA THR A 6 3.38 18.42 13.30
C THR A 6 4.45 18.99 14.22
N HIS A 7 5.71 18.92 13.79
CA HIS A 7 6.84 19.54 14.48
C HIS A 7 7.88 20.00 13.46
N ASP A 8 8.44 21.19 13.67
CA ASP A 8 9.55 21.74 12.87
C ASP A 8 9.32 21.76 11.34
N GLY A 9 8.06 21.97 10.90
CA GLY A 9 7.68 22.00 9.48
C GLY A 9 7.43 20.63 8.85
N ILE A 10 7.52 19.56 9.63
CA ILE A 10 7.28 18.17 9.21
C ILE A 10 6.03 17.67 9.92
N ARG A 11 5.14 17.03 9.16
CA ARG A 11 3.99 16.27 9.64
C ARG A 11 4.33 14.79 9.66
N GLU A 12 4.11 14.16 10.81
CA GLU A 12 4.28 12.74 11.06
C GLU A 12 2.90 12.08 11.20
N LEU A 13 2.61 11.10 10.34
CA LEU A 13 1.38 10.32 10.34
C LEU A 13 1.68 8.87 10.73
N GLU A 14 0.88 8.31 11.63
CA GLU A 14 0.91 6.89 11.95
C GLU A 14 -0.47 6.26 11.75
N PHE A 15 -0.56 5.16 11.03
CA PHE A 15 -1.82 4.42 10.85
C PHE A 15 -1.60 2.94 10.57
N ASP A 16 -2.62 2.14 10.91
CA ASP A 16 -2.73 0.74 10.53
C ASP A 16 -3.78 0.56 9.43
N ALA A 17 -3.42 -0.20 8.40
CA ALA A 17 -4.34 -0.73 7.42
C ALA A 17 -4.50 -2.24 7.64
N VAL A 18 -5.73 -2.69 7.92
CA VAL A 18 -6.02 -4.10 8.25
C VAL A 18 -6.87 -4.74 7.15
N CYS A 19 -6.36 -5.81 6.54
CA CYS A 19 -7.07 -6.59 5.54
C CYS A 19 -7.52 -7.93 6.12
N TYR A 20 -8.82 -8.20 6.07
CA TYR A 20 -9.41 -9.46 6.52
C TYR A 20 -9.77 -10.32 5.32
N VAL A 21 -9.14 -11.49 5.19
CA VAL A 21 -9.44 -12.46 4.13
C VAL A 21 -10.44 -13.49 4.66
N PRO A 22 -11.69 -13.52 4.17
CA PRO A 22 -12.71 -14.47 4.64
C PRO A 22 -12.33 -15.93 4.37
N LYS A 23 -12.63 -16.85 5.30
CA LYS A 23 -12.38 -18.29 5.10
C LYS A 23 -13.15 -18.87 3.91
N ASP A 24 -14.36 -18.39 3.67
CA ASP A 24 -15.23 -18.83 2.58
C ASP A 24 -14.78 -18.31 1.20
N SER A 25 -13.97 -17.26 1.15
CA SER A 25 -13.34 -16.78 -0.09
C SER A 25 -12.14 -17.62 -0.52
N VAL A 26 -11.57 -18.43 0.37
CA VAL A 26 -10.43 -19.30 0.05
C VAL A 26 -10.93 -20.64 -0.49
N GLY A 27 -10.55 -20.94 -1.72
CA GLY A 27 -10.89 -22.20 -2.38
C GLY A 27 -10.33 -23.45 -1.67
N SER A 28 -10.82 -24.62 -2.06
CA SER A 28 -10.23 -25.90 -1.63
C SER A 28 -9.05 -26.26 -2.53
N PHE A 29 -7.83 -26.19 -2.00
CA PHE A 29 -6.61 -26.54 -2.71
C PHE A 29 -6.00 -27.82 -2.14
N SER A 30 -5.43 -28.65 -3.01
CA SER A 30 -4.74 -29.90 -2.60
C SER A 30 -3.27 -29.70 -2.21
N GLY A 31 -2.76 -28.47 -2.35
CA GLY A 31 -1.38 -28.10 -2.03
C GLY A 31 -1.32 -26.78 -1.27
N ASP A 32 -0.11 -26.38 -0.91
CA ASP A 32 0.14 -25.14 -0.20
C ASP A 32 -0.14 -23.92 -1.09
N TYR A 33 -0.64 -22.86 -0.46
CA TYR A 33 -0.87 -21.57 -1.11
C TYR A 33 -0.33 -20.45 -0.22
N ILE A 34 -0.11 -19.29 -0.83
CA ILE A 34 0.27 -18.06 -0.13
C ILE A 34 -0.83 -17.04 -0.41
N THR A 35 -1.30 -16.38 0.65
CA THR A 35 -2.19 -15.23 0.55
C THR A 35 -1.35 -13.98 0.31
N ASN A 36 -1.70 -13.19 -0.70
CA ASN A 36 -1.13 -11.87 -0.94
C ASN A 36 -2.24 -10.82 -0.98
N THR A 37 -1.90 -9.59 -0.60
CA THR A 37 -2.77 -8.41 -0.75
C THR A 37 -1.93 -7.27 -1.31
N ASP A 38 -2.53 -6.47 -2.18
CA ASP A 38 -1.89 -5.28 -2.75
C ASP A 38 -2.58 -4.03 -2.17
N SER A 39 -1.79 -3.18 -1.54
CA SER A 39 -2.28 -1.91 -1.00
C SER A 39 -1.11 -0.97 -0.78
N GLU A 40 -1.18 0.23 -1.36
CA GLU A 40 -0.02 1.09 -1.56
C GLU A 40 -0.35 2.57 -1.30
N LEU A 41 0.69 3.38 -1.15
CA LEU A 41 0.58 4.84 -1.07
C LEU A 41 0.68 5.46 -2.46
N TYR A 42 -0.13 6.48 -2.71
CA TYR A 42 -0.10 7.29 -3.92
C TYR A 42 -0.15 8.78 -3.57
N ASP A 43 0.38 9.61 -4.45
CA ASP A 43 0.10 11.05 -4.48
C ASP A 43 -1.17 11.32 -5.30
N GLU A 44 -2.14 11.97 -4.70
CA GLU A 44 -3.40 12.38 -5.33
C GLU A 44 -3.17 13.35 -6.49
N TYR A 45 -2.21 14.27 -6.37
CA TYR A 45 -2.06 15.36 -7.34
C TYR A 45 -1.43 14.92 -8.66
N THR A 46 -0.51 13.98 -8.63
CA THR A 46 0.16 13.43 -9.82
C THR A 46 -0.35 12.04 -10.18
N GLY A 47 -1.08 11.38 -9.26
CA GLY A 47 -1.36 9.96 -9.33
C GLY A 47 -0.12 9.09 -9.12
N MET A 48 1.03 9.68 -8.74
CA MET A 48 2.29 8.94 -8.65
C MET A 48 2.18 7.88 -7.58
N TRP A 49 2.51 6.67 -8.00
CA TRP A 49 2.61 5.52 -7.13
C TRP A 49 3.91 5.58 -6.32
N LEU A 50 3.79 5.56 -4.99
CA LEU A 50 4.90 5.76 -4.07
C LEU A 50 5.47 4.46 -3.52
N THR A 51 4.84 3.31 -3.74
CA THR A 51 5.28 2.06 -3.07
C THR A 51 4.85 0.82 -3.83
N ALA A 52 5.77 -0.11 -4.06
CA ALA A 52 5.40 -1.49 -4.33
C ALA A 52 5.98 -2.39 -3.25
N ALA A 53 5.12 -3.03 -2.47
CA ALA A 53 5.38 -4.43 -2.20
C ALA A 53 4.05 -5.15 -2.01
N SER A 54 3.77 -6.08 -2.93
CA SER A 54 2.85 -7.17 -2.65
C SER A 54 3.23 -7.75 -1.28
N SER A 55 2.34 -7.58 -0.32
CA SER A 55 2.65 -7.92 1.06
C SER A 55 2.42 -9.42 1.22
N TYR A 56 3.50 -10.16 1.48
CA TYR A 56 3.46 -11.59 1.77
C TYR A 56 4.40 -11.88 2.95
N GLY A 57 3.88 -12.54 3.98
CA GLY A 57 4.64 -12.79 5.21
C GLY A 57 4.91 -11.51 6.02
N ASP A 58 5.53 -11.69 7.17
CA ASP A 58 5.82 -10.61 8.13
C ASP A 58 7.08 -9.83 7.71
N SER A 59 7.12 -8.56 8.09
CA SER A 59 8.24 -7.67 7.83
C SER A 59 8.36 -6.59 8.90
N GLU A 60 9.57 -6.06 9.08
CA GLU A 60 9.82 -4.92 9.96
C GLU A 60 9.81 -3.61 9.16
N ARG A 61 9.72 -2.46 9.86
CA ARG A 61 9.82 -1.14 9.24
C ARG A 61 11.16 -0.93 8.52
N GLY A 62 12.23 -1.54 9.05
CA GLY A 62 13.56 -1.48 8.44
C GLY A 62 13.66 -2.19 7.08
N ASP A 63 12.75 -3.12 6.79
CA ASP A 63 12.71 -3.83 5.51
C ASP A 63 12.03 -3.00 4.41
N ASN A 64 11.12 -2.11 4.81
CA ASN A 64 10.27 -1.34 3.89
C ASN A 64 10.38 0.15 4.21
N TYR A 65 11.46 0.77 3.74
CA TYR A 65 11.73 2.19 3.92
C TYR A 65 11.92 2.85 2.56
N TYR A 66 11.21 3.95 2.33
CA TYR A 66 11.15 4.64 1.04
C TYR A 66 11.20 6.15 1.21
N LEU A 67 11.79 6.82 0.22
CA LEU A 67 11.82 8.27 0.10
C LEU A 67 11.50 8.63 -1.35
N HIS A 68 10.44 9.39 -1.55
CA HIS A 68 9.99 9.86 -2.86
C HIS A 68 9.91 11.37 -2.92
N THR A 69 10.14 11.93 -4.10
CA THR A 69 9.99 13.36 -4.35
C THR A 69 8.82 13.59 -5.31
N VAL A 70 7.78 14.26 -4.83
CA VAL A 70 6.59 14.63 -5.60
C VAL A 70 6.70 16.08 -6.06
N SER A 71 6.33 16.37 -7.31
CA SER A 71 6.21 17.75 -7.80
C SER A 71 4.76 18.08 -8.14
N ALA A 72 4.09 18.81 -7.25
CA ALA A 72 2.68 19.19 -7.36
C ALA A 72 2.51 20.69 -7.13
N ASN A 73 1.55 21.31 -7.82
CA ASN A 73 1.17 22.72 -7.63
C ASN A 73 2.34 23.73 -7.73
N GLY A 74 3.36 23.41 -8.55
CA GLY A 74 4.56 24.26 -8.73
C GLY A 74 5.55 24.23 -7.56
N LYS A 75 5.36 23.32 -6.59
CA LYS A 75 6.26 23.02 -5.49
C LYS A 75 6.75 21.57 -5.59
N THR A 76 7.79 21.27 -4.82
CA THR A 76 8.35 19.93 -4.69
C THR A 76 8.31 19.52 -3.22
N TYR A 77 7.91 18.30 -2.95
CA TYR A 77 7.68 17.74 -1.63
C TYR A 77 8.42 16.40 -1.51
N ASP A 78 9.16 16.22 -0.44
CA ASP A 78 9.80 14.94 -0.12
C ASP A 78 8.89 14.17 0.86
N ILE A 79 8.53 12.95 0.50
CA ILE A 79 7.68 12.06 1.30
C ILE A 79 8.52 10.85 1.68
N GLU A 80 8.75 10.70 2.97
CA GLU A 80 9.45 9.57 3.56
C GLU A 80 8.46 8.69 4.30
N PHE A 81 8.52 7.38 4.13
CA PHE A 81 7.70 6.49 4.92
C PHE A 81 8.35 5.13 5.11
N ALA A 82 7.89 4.45 6.16
CA ALA A 82 8.20 3.06 6.41
C ALA A 82 6.96 2.29 6.84
N TYR A 83 6.95 0.98 6.58
CA TYR A 83 5.89 0.11 7.10
C TYR A 83 6.36 -1.28 7.52
N SER A 84 5.63 -1.89 8.43
CA SER A 84 5.76 -3.31 8.80
C SER A 84 4.52 -4.09 8.39
N THR A 85 4.65 -5.41 8.26
CA THR A 85 3.54 -6.33 7.99
C THR A 85 3.47 -7.38 9.10
N ASP A 86 2.27 -7.65 9.60
CA ASP A 86 1.95 -8.74 10.55
C ASP A 86 0.81 -9.59 9.99
N TRP A 87 1.08 -10.88 9.78
CA TRP A 87 0.12 -11.85 9.27
C TRP A 87 -0.32 -12.84 10.34
N GLN A 88 -1.64 -12.90 10.53
CA GLN A 88 -2.26 -13.88 11.40
C GLN A 88 -3.11 -14.83 10.56
N ASN A 89 -2.88 -16.14 10.71
CA ASN A 89 -3.59 -17.16 9.95
C ASN A 89 -4.62 -17.89 10.82
N ASN A 90 -5.73 -18.30 10.21
CA ASN A 90 -6.81 -19.06 10.82
C ASN A 90 -7.45 -18.38 12.05
N VAL A 91 -7.58 -17.05 12.04
CA VAL A 91 -8.20 -16.27 13.11
C VAL A 91 -9.73 -16.29 12.99
N ASP A 92 -10.43 -17.00 13.88
CA ASP A 92 -11.89 -17.10 13.91
C ASP A 92 -12.52 -17.46 12.55
N ASN A 93 -13.16 -16.50 11.87
CA ASN A 93 -13.82 -16.65 10.57
C ASN A 93 -12.94 -16.22 9.38
N TRP A 94 -11.69 -15.81 9.64
CA TRP A 94 -10.76 -15.28 8.67
C TRP A 94 -9.67 -16.31 8.36
N ALA A 95 -9.40 -16.53 7.06
CA ALA A 95 -8.31 -17.39 6.62
C ALA A 95 -6.97 -16.74 6.98
N SER A 96 -6.87 -15.45 6.72
CA SER A 96 -5.72 -14.62 7.05
C SER A 96 -6.17 -13.21 7.40
N VAL A 97 -5.44 -12.55 8.30
CA VAL A 97 -5.56 -11.14 8.63
C VAL A 97 -4.18 -10.52 8.47
N LEU A 98 -4.08 -9.50 7.62
CA LEU A 98 -2.87 -8.69 7.46
C LEU A 98 -3.07 -7.36 8.20
N THR A 99 -2.06 -6.93 8.95
CA THR A 99 -1.91 -5.55 9.40
C THR A 99 -0.67 -4.93 8.75
N LYS A 100 -0.84 -3.85 7.97
CA LYS A 100 0.25 -2.97 7.55
C LYS A 100 0.28 -1.74 8.45
N SER A 101 1.39 -1.52 9.16
CA SER A 101 1.55 -0.38 10.07
C SER A 101 2.52 0.63 9.48
N TYR A 102 2.03 1.81 9.12
CA TYR A 102 2.78 2.87 8.47
C TYR A 102 3.23 3.95 9.45
N VAL A 103 4.41 4.52 9.18
CA VAL A 103 4.82 5.85 9.63
C VAL A 103 5.22 6.64 8.41
N VAL A 104 4.69 7.86 8.27
CA VAL A 104 4.95 8.74 7.15
C VAL A 104 5.42 10.10 7.68
N TYR A 105 6.46 10.64 7.07
CA TYR A 105 6.96 11.99 7.25
C TYR A 105 6.80 12.76 5.95
N LEU A 106 6.09 13.88 6.02
CA LEU A 106 5.79 14.74 4.87
C LEU A 106 5.85 16.22 5.31
N PRO A 107 6.01 17.18 4.39
CA PRO A 107 5.95 18.59 4.72
C PRO A 107 4.58 18.97 5.32
N GLU A 108 4.57 19.85 6.31
CA GLU A 108 3.32 20.24 7.01
C GLU A 108 2.24 20.85 6.11
N ASP A 109 2.63 21.38 4.94
CA ASP A 109 1.75 22.01 3.96
C ASP A 109 1.36 21.08 2.80
N TYR A 110 1.65 19.78 2.90
CA TYR A 110 1.29 18.79 1.90
C TYR A 110 0.11 17.92 2.37
N ASP A 111 -0.90 17.81 1.53
CA ASP A 111 -2.19 17.18 1.79
C ASP A 111 -2.60 16.17 0.70
N GLY A 112 -1.68 15.80 -0.20
CA GLY A 112 -1.95 14.96 -1.36
C GLY A 112 -1.76 13.47 -1.14
N LEU A 113 -1.67 12.96 0.10
CA LEU A 113 -1.33 11.55 0.32
C LEU A 113 -2.58 10.68 0.45
N ILE A 114 -2.66 9.61 -0.36
CA ILE A 114 -3.75 8.63 -0.33
C ILE A 114 -3.21 7.22 -0.09
N PHE A 115 -3.97 6.43 0.65
CA PHE A 115 -3.79 4.98 0.75
C PHE A 115 -4.81 4.27 -0.13
N ALA A 116 -4.37 3.35 -0.97
CA ALA A 116 -5.25 2.56 -1.83
C ALA A 116 -5.19 1.07 -1.46
N ALA A 117 -6.35 0.45 -1.27
CA ALA A 117 -6.47 -1.01 -1.24
C ALA A 117 -6.87 -1.48 -2.64
N GLU A 118 -5.97 -2.20 -3.30
CA GLU A 118 -6.08 -2.50 -4.71
C GLU A 118 -6.77 -3.83 -4.96
N THR A 119 -7.68 -3.86 -5.94
CA THR A 119 -8.28 -5.13 -6.35
C THR A 119 -7.26 -6.04 -7.02
N GLN A 120 -7.34 -7.33 -6.74
CA GLN A 120 -6.53 -8.34 -7.42
C GLN A 120 -7.00 -8.57 -8.86
N PRO A 121 -6.09 -8.85 -9.81
CA PRO A 121 -6.47 -9.31 -11.13
C PRO A 121 -7.27 -10.61 -11.06
N ASP A 122 -8.15 -10.81 -12.03
CA ASP A 122 -8.98 -12.02 -12.14
C ASP A 122 -8.23 -13.23 -12.73
N ASN A 123 -6.95 -13.05 -13.08
CA ASN A 123 -6.15 -14.05 -13.76
C ASN A 123 -4.71 -14.08 -13.24
N TYR A 124 -4.15 -15.29 -13.20
CA TYR A 124 -2.80 -15.54 -12.69
C TYR A 124 -1.70 -14.77 -13.42
N LYS A 125 -1.82 -14.58 -14.74
CA LYS A 125 -0.77 -13.94 -15.53
C LYS A 125 -0.57 -12.49 -15.09
N ASP A 126 -1.65 -11.77 -14.84
CA ASP A 126 -1.57 -10.38 -14.41
C ASP A 126 -1.22 -10.29 -12.92
N SER A 127 -1.71 -11.20 -12.07
CA SER A 127 -1.23 -11.31 -10.68
C SER A 127 0.28 -11.53 -10.60
N ALA A 128 0.83 -12.41 -11.45
CA ALA A 128 2.27 -12.68 -11.49
C ALA A 128 3.09 -11.47 -11.99
N LYS A 129 2.53 -10.61 -12.85
CA LYS A 129 3.19 -9.36 -13.23
C LYS A 129 3.20 -8.34 -12.09
N ARG A 130 2.14 -8.28 -11.27
CA ARG A 130 2.08 -7.37 -10.10
C ARG A 130 3.15 -7.68 -9.05
N MET A 131 3.59 -8.93 -8.95
CA MET A 131 4.72 -9.28 -8.09
C MET A 131 6.06 -8.63 -8.51
N GLN A 132 6.12 -7.96 -9.67
CA GLN A 132 7.30 -7.26 -10.19
C GLN A 132 6.98 -5.78 -10.50
N LEU A 133 5.90 -5.25 -9.91
CA LEU A 133 5.36 -3.94 -10.28
C LEU A 133 6.36 -2.81 -10.04
N ASP A 134 7.16 -2.91 -8.96
CA ASP A 134 8.29 -2.03 -8.66
C ASP A 134 9.28 -1.91 -9.82
N SER A 135 9.55 -3.03 -10.50
CA SER A 135 10.50 -3.09 -11.60
C SER A 135 9.91 -2.58 -12.91
N ILE A 136 8.61 -2.81 -13.15
CA ILE A 136 7.98 -2.55 -14.47
C ILE A 136 7.17 -1.25 -14.52
N SER A 137 6.88 -0.64 -13.38
CA SER A 137 6.10 0.61 -13.28
C SER A 137 6.62 1.55 -12.18
N PRO A 138 7.94 1.74 -12.03
CA PRO A 138 8.48 2.58 -10.96
C PRO A 138 7.94 4.01 -11.09
N GLU A 139 7.35 4.52 -10.01
CA GLU A 139 6.78 5.88 -9.94
C GLU A 139 5.75 6.18 -11.05
N ALA A 140 5.11 5.13 -11.60
CA ALA A 140 4.08 5.31 -12.60
C ALA A 140 2.86 6.04 -12.03
N SER A 141 2.14 6.75 -12.89
CA SER A 141 0.82 7.25 -12.51
C SER A 141 -0.14 6.05 -12.35
N LEU A 142 -1.02 6.11 -11.36
CA LEU A 142 -2.08 5.13 -11.08
C LEU A 142 -2.81 4.67 -12.36
N LEU A 143 -3.10 5.60 -13.27
CA LEU A 143 -3.83 5.34 -14.51
C LEU A 143 -2.99 4.68 -15.61
N ASP A 144 -1.67 4.68 -15.46
CA ASP A 144 -0.72 4.09 -16.41
C ASP A 144 -0.29 2.66 -16.01
N ILE A 145 -0.69 2.20 -14.82
CA ILE A 145 -0.38 0.86 -14.32
C ILE A 145 -1.31 -0.18 -14.97
N VAL A 146 -0.81 -0.86 -16.01
CA VAL A 146 -1.60 -1.76 -16.87
C VAL A 146 -2.35 -2.87 -16.12
N THR A 147 -1.80 -3.39 -15.03
CA THR A 147 -2.40 -4.52 -14.27
C THR A 147 -3.29 -4.06 -13.11
N LEU A 148 -3.49 -2.75 -12.96
CA LEU A 148 -4.27 -2.15 -11.90
C LEU A 148 -5.53 -1.52 -12.50
N ASP A 149 -6.69 -1.95 -12.01
CA ASP A 149 -7.95 -1.24 -12.25
C ASP A 149 -8.16 -0.21 -11.14
N ALA A 150 -7.89 1.04 -11.48
CA ALA A 150 -8.06 2.17 -10.57
C ALA A 150 -9.54 2.40 -10.19
N HIS A 151 -10.51 1.95 -10.97
CA HIS A 151 -11.92 2.20 -10.70
C HIS A 151 -12.55 1.19 -9.74
N SER A 152 -11.90 0.05 -9.54
CA SER A 152 -12.37 -1.01 -8.64
C SER A 152 -11.69 -0.99 -7.27
N SER A 153 -10.65 -0.18 -7.09
CA SER A 153 -9.89 -0.07 -5.86
C SER A 153 -10.60 0.82 -4.81
N LEU A 154 -10.24 0.64 -3.54
CA LEU A 154 -10.71 1.49 -2.44
C LEU A 154 -9.66 2.54 -2.12
N TYR A 155 -10.08 3.79 -1.95
CA TYR A 155 -9.20 4.91 -1.67
C TYR A 155 -9.54 5.55 -0.34
N PHE A 156 -8.50 5.85 0.43
CA PHE A 156 -8.58 6.49 1.73
C PHE A 156 -7.69 7.71 1.71
N ASP A 157 -8.29 8.87 1.91
CA ASP A 157 -7.56 10.09 2.23
C ASP A 157 -6.96 9.92 3.63
N ILE A 158 -5.64 10.11 3.73
CA ILE A 158 -4.89 9.97 4.98
C ILE A 158 -4.24 11.28 5.42
N CYS A 159 -4.50 12.38 4.70
CA CYS A 159 -4.06 13.72 5.06
C CYS A 159 -5.15 14.57 5.71
#